data_AF-A0A968ASC4-F1
#
_entry.id   AF-A0A968ASC4-F1
#
_cell.length_a   1.000
_cell.length_b   1.000
_cell.length_c   1.000
_cell.angle_alpha   90.00
_cell.angle_beta   90.00
_cell.angle_gamma   90.00
#
_symmetry.space_group_name_H-M   'P 1'
#
loop_
_entity.id
_entity.type
_entity.pdbx_description
1 polymer ?
#
loop_
_entity_poly.entity_id
_entity_poly.type
_entity_poly.pdbx_seq_one_letter_code
_entity_poly.pdbx_strand_id
1 'polypeptide(L)'
;SVEQYFKLKGKRQFDYISSTGCYFRCAFCADPFVYNRKWTALEPDRMGEELEHHRRQYQFDDVDFQDETFFTYRKRVVGVTEQFIQRNIDSTWAGTMRADQGSRLTEEDFALCAKSGLRRVL
;
A
#
# COMPACT_ATOMS: atom_id res chain seq x y z
N SER A 1 15.02 14.48 -8.48
CA SER A 1 15.51 13.53 -7.46
C SER A 1 14.43 13.31 -6.41
N VAL A 2 14.54 12.27 -5.58
CA VAL A 2 13.59 12.00 -4.48
C VAL A 2 13.55 13.18 -3.49
N GLU A 3 14.68 13.79 -3.16
CA GLU A 3 14.71 14.95 -2.26
C GLU A 3 13.96 16.17 -2.83
N GLN A 4 14.06 16.42 -4.13
CA GLN A 4 13.30 17.51 -4.75
C GLN A 4 11.80 17.22 -4.75
N TYR A 5 11.41 15.95 -4.89
CA TYR A 5 10.02 15.53 -4.78
C TYR A 5 9.47 15.82 -3.38
N PHE A 6 10.19 15.42 -2.32
CA PHE A 6 9.80 15.71 -0.94
C PHE A 6 9.72 17.21 -0.66
N LYS A 7 10.67 18.00 -1.19
CA LYS A 7 10.63 19.47 -1.06
C LYS A 7 9.38 20.08 -1.67
N LEU A 8 9.00 19.63 -2.87
CA LEU A 8 7.79 20.12 -3.56
C LEU A 8 6.50 19.69 -2.83
N LYS A 9 6.50 18.50 -2.23
CA LYS A 9 5.35 17.96 -1.50
C LYS A 9 5.19 18.54 -0.09
N GLY A 10 6.26 19.12 0.48
CA GLY A 10 6.29 19.65 1.85
C GLY A 10 6.30 18.59 2.95
N LYS A 11 6.46 17.30 2.58
CA LYS A 11 6.53 16.15 3.49
C LYS A 11 7.35 15.03 2.85
N ARG A 12 7.92 14.15 3.66
CA ARG A 12 8.69 12.99 3.18
C ARG A 12 7.77 11.80 2.93
N GLN A 13 6.66 12.02 2.21
CA GLN A 13 5.78 10.95 1.76
C GLN A 13 6.34 10.29 0.50
N PHE A 14 6.66 9.01 0.61
CA PHE A 14 7.11 8.15 -0.48
C PHE A 14 5.91 7.51 -1.18
N ASP A 15 5.80 7.69 -2.48
CA ASP A 15 4.73 7.06 -3.26
C ASP A 15 5.23 5.75 -3.84
N TYR A 16 4.45 4.70 -3.68
CA TYR A 16 4.85 3.35 -4.06
C TYR A 16 3.69 2.61 -4.71
N ILE A 17 3.93 1.97 -5.85
CA ILE A 17 2.95 1.12 -6.53
C ILE A 17 3.32 -0.33 -6.22
N SER A 18 2.47 -0.97 -5.45
CA SER A 18 2.70 -2.30 -4.88
C SER A 18 1.83 -3.38 -5.54
N SER A 19 0.77 -2.94 -6.21
CA SER A 19 -0.07 -3.73 -7.11
C SER A 19 -0.59 -2.85 -8.24
N THR A 20 -0.94 -3.48 -9.37
CA THR A 20 -1.47 -2.80 -10.55
C THR A 20 -2.70 -3.51 -11.08
N GLY A 21 -3.66 -2.70 -11.51
CA GLY A 21 -4.88 -3.15 -12.14
C GLY A 21 -6.03 -3.41 -11.17
N CYS A 22 -7.14 -3.93 -11.69
CA CYS A 22 -8.37 -4.10 -10.91
C CYS A 22 -9.35 -5.03 -11.64
N TYR A 23 -9.87 -6.06 -10.96
CA TYR A 23 -10.86 -6.99 -11.56
C TYR A 23 -12.29 -6.42 -11.58
N PHE A 24 -12.54 -5.36 -10.81
CA PHE A 24 -13.89 -4.81 -10.62
C PHE A 24 -14.41 -4.12 -11.90
N ARG A 25 -15.72 -3.83 -11.94
CA ARG A 25 -16.41 -3.33 -13.14
C ARG A 25 -17.13 -2.01 -12.89
N CYS A 26 -16.47 -1.08 -12.19
CA CYS A 26 -17.03 0.25 -11.95
C CYS A 26 -17.23 0.98 -13.29
N ALA A 27 -18.47 1.39 -13.60
CA ALA A 27 -18.82 1.97 -14.90
C ALA A 27 -18.09 3.28 -15.23
N PHE A 28 -17.60 3.99 -14.22
CA PHE A 28 -16.87 5.25 -14.35
C PHE A 28 -15.34 5.07 -14.43
N CYS A 29 -14.81 3.86 -14.20
CA CYS A 29 -13.39 3.62 -14.00
C CYS A 29 -12.71 3.11 -15.28
N ALA A 30 -11.52 3.63 -15.58
CA ALA A 30 -10.72 3.23 -16.74
C ALA A 30 -9.90 1.95 -16.52
N ASP A 31 -9.50 1.65 -15.27
CA ASP A 31 -8.58 0.55 -14.92
C ASP A 31 -9.03 -0.82 -15.44
N PRO A 32 -10.33 -1.20 -15.35
CA PRO A 32 -10.78 -2.49 -15.87
C PRO A 32 -10.55 -2.65 -17.37
N PHE A 33 -10.55 -1.55 -18.12
CA PHE A 33 -10.26 -1.55 -19.55
C PHE A 33 -8.75 -1.55 -19.81
N VAL A 34 -8.00 -0.65 -19.14
CA VAL A 34 -6.55 -0.50 -19.29
C VAL A 34 -5.81 -1.79 -18.95
N TYR A 35 -6.17 -2.42 -17.83
CA TYR A 35 -5.51 -3.63 -17.34
C TYR A 35 -6.21 -4.92 -17.76
N ASN A 36 -7.16 -4.84 -18.69
CA ASN A 36 -7.95 -5.97 -19.18
C ASN A 36 -8.52 -6.84 -18.05
N ARG A 37 -9.02 -6.17 -16.99
CA ARG A 37 -9.53 -6.79 -15.76
C ARG A 37 -8.56 -7.79 -15.15
N LYS A 38 -7.27 -7.45 -15.13
CA LYS A 38 -6.25 -8.19 -14.40
C LYS A 38 -5.78 -7.34 -13.24
N TRP A 39 -5.35 -8.03 -12.19
CA TRP A 39 -4.64 -7.43 -11.08
C TRP A 39 -3.43 -8.30 -10.80
N THR A 40 -2.32 -7.65 -10.52
CA THR A 40 -1.06 -8.29 -10.16
C THR A 40 -0.40 -7.49 -9.06
N ALA A 41 0.36 -8.15 -8.20
CA ALA A 41 1.01 -7.48 -7.09
C ALA A 41 2.38 -8.07 -6.79
N LEU A 42 3.19 -7.26 -6.11
CA LEU A 42 4.40 -7.73 -5.46
C LEU A 42 4.04 -8.63 -4.29
N GLU A 43 4.86 -9.65 -4.09
CA GLU A 43 4.82 -10.49 -2.89
C GLU A 43 5.19 -9.65 -1.65
N PRO A 44 4.59 -9.93 -0.49
CA PRO A 44 4.84 -9.15 0.72
C PRO A 44 6.32 -9.02 1.09
N ASP A 45 7.08 -10.11 1.03
CA ASP A 45 8.50 -10.12 1.44
C ASP A 45 9.35 -9.19 0.56
N ARG A 46 9.14 -9.23 -0.77
CA ARG A 46 9.79 -8.33 -1.71
C ARG A 46 9.45 -6.87 -1.41
N MET A 47 8.18 -6.56 -1.13
CA MET A 47 7.77 -5.21 -0.78
C MET A 47 8.43 -4.73 0.51
N GLY A 48 8.49 -5.61 1.53
CA GLY A 48 9.17 -5.34 2.79
C GLY A 48 10.65 -5.02 2.59
N GLU A 49 11.36 -5.82 1.80
CA GLU A 49 12.78 -5.61 1.48
C GLU A 49 13.00 -4.27 0.76
N GLU A 50 12.22 -3.99 -0.29
CA GLU A 50 12.34 -2.75 -1.07
C GLU A 50 12.05 -1.51 -0.19
N LEU A 51 10.98 -1.53 0.61
CA LEU A 51 10.62 -0.41 1.49
C LEU A 51 11.61 -0.21 2.63
N GLU A 52 12.15 -1.28 3.22
CA GLU A 52 13.21 -1.18 4.23
C GLU A 52 14.48 -0.56 3.63
N HIS A 53 14.87 -0.97 2.43
CA HIS A 53 16.00 -0.38 1.71
C HIS A 53 15.77 1.11 1.42
N HIS A 54 14.62 1.45 0.86
CA HIS A 54 14.26 2.84 0.54
C HIS A 54 14.11 3.71 1.79
N ARG A 55 13.61 3.16 2.90
CA ARG A 55 13.49 3.88 4.17
C ARG A 55 14.86 4.27 4.72
N ARG A 56 15.85 3.38 4.59
CA ARG A 56 17.25 3.66 4.96
C ARG A 56 17.86 4.74 4.07
N GLN A 57 17.60 4.68 2.77
CA GLN A 57 18.18 5.60 1.80
C GLN A 57 17.54 7.00 1.84
N TYR A 58 16.21 7.06 1.91
CA TYR A 58 15.44 8.28 1.70
C TYR A 58 14.72 8.76 2.96
N GLN A 59 14.80 8.06 4.09
CA GLN A 59 14.30 8.56 5.37
C GLN A 59 12.86 9.14 5.31
N PHE A 60 11.97 8.48 4.58
CA PHE A 60 10.56 8.88 4.50
C PHE A 60 9.82 8.56 5.80
N ASP A 61 8.76 9.31 6.10
CA ASP A 61 7.93 9.17 7.30
C ASP A 61 6.51 8.65 7.01
N ASP A 62 6.16 8.61 5.72
CA ASP A 62 4.87 8.14 5.22
C ASP A 62 5.04 7.42 3.88
N VAL A 63 4.29 6.33 3.69
CA VAL A 63 4.14 5.63 2.41
C VAL A 63 2.71 5.77 1.93
N ASP A 64 2.52 6.28 0.72
CA ASP A 64 1.20 6.36 0.11
C ASP A 64 1.13 5.40 -1.07
N PHE A 65 0.45 4.28 -0.85
CA PHE A 65 0.29 3.26 -1.86
C PHE A 65 -0.62 3.78 -2.97
N GLN A 66 -0.05 3.92 -4.16
CA GLN A 66 -0.76 4.40 -5.36
C GLN A 66 -1.47 3.26 -6.10
N ASP A 67 -1.63 2.11 -5.45
CA ASP A 67 -2.40 0.97 -5.95
C ASP A 67 -3.85 1.39 -6.24
N GLU A 68 -4.39 0.91 -7.36
CA GLU A 68 -5.81 1.08 -7.67
C GLU A 68 -6.69 0.39 -6.60
N THR A 69 -6.20 -0.72 -6.03
CA THR A 69 -6.91 -1.46 -4.98
C THR A 69 -5.99 -2.33 -4.11
N PHE A 70 -5.39 -1.72 -3.09
CA PHE A 70 -4.41 -2.36 -2.20
C PHE A 70 -5.00 -3.55 -1.40
N PHE A 71 -6.24 -3.39 -0.92
CA PHE A 71 -6.91 -4.35 -0.02
C PHE A 71 -7.58 -5.53 -0.74
N THR A 72 -7.14 -5.87 -1.95
CA THR A 72 -7.77 -6.90 -2.79
C THR A 72 -7.77 -8.29 -2.17
N TYR A 73 -6.66 -8.68 -1.56
CA TYR A 73 -6.51 -10.00 -0.92
C TYR A 73 -6.05 -9.86 0.52
N ARG A 74 -6.90 -10.30 1.47
CA ARG A 74 -6.63 -10.31 2.92
C ARG A 74 -5.25 -10.89 3.26
N LYS A 75 -4.92 -12.07 2.71
CA LYS A 75 -3.63 -12.75 2.96
C LYS A 75 -2.44 -11.86 2.61
N ARG A 76 -2.53 -11.11 1.51
CA ARG A 76 -1.48 -10.17 1.10
C ARG A 76 -1.41 -8.97 2.03
N VAL A 77 -2.54 -8.37 2.39
CA VAL A 77 -2.58 -7.23 3.32
C VAL A 77 -1.92 -7.60 4.64
N VAL A 78 -2.32 -8.71 5.24
CA VAL A 78 -1.71 -9.24 6.48
C VAL A 78 -0.22 -9.48 6.30
N GLY A 79 0.20 -10.14 5.21
CA GLY A 79 1.61 -10.38 4.95
C GLY A 79 2.43 -9.09 4.81
N VAL A 80 1.91 -8.05 4.14
CA VAL A 80 2.61 -6.76 4.01
C VAL A 80 2.71 -6.09 5.38
N THR A 81 1.62 -6.07 6.14
CA THR A 81 1.58 -5.53 7.49
C THR A 81 2.59 -6.23 8.42
N GLU A 82 2.73 -7.56 8.34
CA GLU A 82 3.74 -8.32 9.06
C GLU A 82 5.17 -7.91 8.66
N GLN A 83 5.42 -7.67 7.37
CA GLN A 83 6.73 -7.23 6.88
C GLN A 83 7.12 -5.84 7.42
N PHE A 84 6.18 -4.89 7.48
CA PHE A 84 6.42 -3.58 8.11
C PHE A 84 6.85 -3.71 9.57
N ILE A 85 6.16 -4.58 10.33
CA ILE A 85 6.45 -4.81 11.74
C ILE A 85 7.79 -5.55 11.91
N GLN A 86 8.01 -6.65 11.19
CA GLN A 86 9.20 -7.49 11.33
C GLN A 86 10.49 -6.75 10.95
N ARG A 87 10.43 -5.90 9.91
CA ARG A 87 11.57 -5.11 9.43
C ARG A 87 11.72 -3.76 10.13
N ASN A 88 10.85 -3.43 11.09
CA ASN A 88 10.81 -2.14 11.78
C ASN A 88 10.81 -0.96 10.81
N ILE A 89 9.95 -1.01 9.79
CA ILE A 89 9.77 0.08 8.83
C ILE A 89 8.99 1.19 9.56
N ASP A 90 9.72 2.05 10.26
CA ASP A 90 9.17 3.17 11.04
C ASP A 90 8.68 4.28 10.10
N SER A 91 7.46 4.09 9.62
CA SER A 91 6.72 4.96 8.71
C SER A 91 5.23 4.71 8.88
N THR A 92 4.42 5.75 8.71
CA THR A 92 2.99 5.56 8.49
C THR A 92 2.70 5.12 7.06
N TRP A 93 1.50 4.59 6.80
CA TRP A 93 1.06 4.29 5.44
C TRP A 93 -0.43 4.48 5.21
N ALA A 94 -0.79 4.71 3.95
CA ALA A 94 -2.17 4.78 3.47
C ALA A 94 -2.33 3.98 2.16
N GLY A 95 -3.54 3.49 1.90
CA GLY A 95 -3.84 2.75 0.67
C GLY A 95 -5.33 2.68 0.36
N THR A 96 -5.63 2.48 -0.92
CA THR A 96 -7.00 2.46 -1.47
C THR A 96 -7.75 1.18 -1.16
N MET A 97 -8.96 1.31 -0.60
CA MET A 97 -9.84 0.18 -0.27
C MET A 97 -11.25 0.40 -0.81
N ARG A 98 -11.82 -0.66 -1.39
CA ARG A 98 -13.26 -0.71 -1.64
C ARG A 98 -14.02 -1.13 -0.40
N ALA A 99 -15.24 -0.61 -0.23
CA ALA A 99 -16.09 -0.97 0.91
C ALA A 99 -16.28 -2.50 1.07
N ASP A 100 -16.43 -3.24 -0.04
CA ASP A 100 -16.61 -4.71 -0.01
C ASP A 100 -15.33 -5.50 0.29
N GLN A 101 -14.17 -4.85 0.26
CA GLN A 101 -12.91 -5.44 0.70
C GLN A 101 -12.77 -5.31 2.22
N GLY A 102 -13.19 -4.16 2.77
CA GLY A 102 -13.19 -3.93 4.22
C GLY A 102 -13.98 -4.98 4.99
N SER A 103 -15.11 -5.46 4.46
CA SER A 103 -15.91 -6.52 5.09
C SER A 103 -15.23 -7.89 5.13
N ARG A 104 -14.08 -8.08 4.45
CA ARG A 104 -13.31 -9.32 4.43
C ARG A 104 -12.16 -9.32 5.45
N LEU A 105 -11.87 -8.15 6.03
CA LEU A 105 -10.89 -8.00 7.11
C LEU A 105 -11.61 -8.11 8.44
N THR A 106 -11.02 -8.85 9.38
CA THR A 106 -11.48 -8.92 10.77
C THR A 106 -10.97 -7.73 11.57
N GLU A 107 -11.50 -7.53 12.77
CA GLU A 107 -10.98 -6.50 13.69
C GLU A 107 -9.50 -6.72 14.01
N GLU A 108 -9.05 -7.98 14.12
CA GLU A 108 -7.64 -8.31 14.33
C GLU A 108 -6.78 -7.93 13.12
N ASP A 109 -7.27 -8.11 11.90
CA ASP A 109 -6.53 -7.69 10.71
C ASP A 109 -6.37 -6.16 10.68
N PHE A 110 -7.43 -5.41 11.01
CA PHE A 110 -7.36 -3.95 11.09
C PHE A 110 -6.46 -3.48 12.23
N ALA A 111 -6.52 -4.12 13.40
CA ALA A 111 -5.63 -3.83 14.52
C ALA A 111 -4.16 -4.08 14.14
N LEU A 112 -3.88 -5.15 13.40
CA LEU A 112 -2.55 -5.44 12.88
C LEU A 112 -2.11 -4.37 11.88
N CYS A 113 -2.99 -3.98 10.94
CA CYS A 113 -2.72 -2.89 9.99
C CYS A 113 -2.36 -1.59 10.72
N ALA A 114 -3.18 -1.19 11.71
CA ALA A 114 -2.94 0.00 12.53
C ALA A 114 -1.60 -0.07 13.27
N LYS A 115 -1.27 -1.23 13.87
CA LYS A 115 0.00 -1.47 14.54
C LYS A 115 1.21 -1.31 13.61
N SER A 116 1.07 -1.68 12.32
CA SER A 116 2.11 -1.48 11.31
C SER A 116 2.24 -0.06 10.76
N GLY A 117 1.36 0.87 11.19
CA GLY A 117 1.39 2.26 10.74
C GLY A 117 0.26 2.67 9.78
N LEU A 118 -0.78 1.84 9.55
CA LEU A 118 -1.94 2.25 8.76
C LEU A 118 -2.60 3.46 9.42
N ARG A 119 -2.49 4.63 8.78
CA ARG A 119 -3.08 5.88 9.29
C ARG A 119 -4.39 6.26 8.61
N ARG A 120 -4.60 5.79 7.38
CA ARG A 120 -5.78 6.15 6.58
C ARG A 120 -6.04 5.12 5.49
N VAL A 121 -7.30 4.73 5.36
CA VAL A 121 -7.82 4.05 4.19
C VAL A 121 -8.39 5.09 3.23
N LEU A 122 -8.04 4.99 1.94
CA LEU A 122 -8.53 5.87 0.87
C LEU A 122 -9.78 5.30 0.19
#